data_AF-A0A9D1MWI0-F1
#
_entry.id   AF-A0A9D1MWI0-F1
#
_cell.length_a   1.000
_cell.length_b   1.000
_cell.length_c   1.000
_cell.angle_alpha   90.00
_cell.angle_beta   90.00
_cell.angle_gamma   90.00
#
_symmetry.space_group_name_H-M   'P 1'
#
loop_
_entity.id
_entity.type
_entity.pdbx_description
1 polymer ?
#
loop_
_entity_poly.entity_id
_entity_poly.type
_entity_poly.pdbx_seq_one_letter_code
_entity_poly.pdbx_strand_id
1 'polypeptide(L)'
;MIAIILCCIVLCGCDVNFPFKPHVADAKPSMHFTVYVFGAVQNEGYVTVAEGADYNALLAEAGALPQTAWPAFPFTLVTEDTSFLAVQYVEGGKTYPCVNANGPLVTLRLPVENVPDEAVDLIADYVERCGKVKNKEMLEEILGEYAQHSYKFFISEADYEDN
;
A
#
# COMPACT_ATOMS: atom_id res chain seq x y z
N MET A 1 0.32 -24.43 75.68
CA MET A 1 0.66 -24.39 74.24
C MET A 1 0.53 -25.79 73.69
N ILE A 2 -0.52 -26.05 72.91
CA ILE A 2 -0.96 -27.36 72.44
C ILE A 2 -0.85 -27.38 70.90
N ALA A 3 -0.20 -28.44 70.39
CA ALA A 3 -0.27 -29.09 69.08
C ALA A 3 -0.49 -28.22 67.81
N ILE A 4 0.50 -28.24 66.90
CA ILE A 4 0.27 -28.01 65.47
C ILE A 4 0.21 -29.38 64.80
N ILE A 5 -0.98 -29.67 64.27
CA ILE A 5 -1.38 -30.89 63.58
C ILE A 5 -0.77 -30.88 62.18
N LEU A 6 0.03 -31.90 61.88
CA LEU A 6 0.50 -32.26 60.55
C LEU A 6 -0.63 -33.02 59.84
N CYS A 7 -1.40 -32.34 58.98
CA CYS A 7 -2.37 -32.99 58.10
C CYS A 7 -1.73 -33.28 56.75
N CYS A 8 -1.29 -34.53 56.58
CA CYS A 8 -1.03 -35.12 55.28
C CYS A 8 -2.34 -35.22 54.50
N ILE A 9 -2.51 -34.36 53.50
CA ILE A 9 -3.53 -34.56 52.45
C ILE A 9 -2.79 -35.11 51.23
N VAL A 10 -2.87 -36.42 51.09
CA VAL A 10 -2.67 -37.14 49.84
C VAL A 10 -3.81 -36.71 48.92
N LEU A 11 -3.52 -35.86 47.94
CA LEU A 11 -4.38 -35.68 46.78
C LEU A 11 -3.70 -36.34 45.60
N CYS A 12 -4.33 -37.44 45.20
CA CYS A 12 -4.03 -38.24 44.03
C CYS A 12 -3.70 -37.37 42.83
N GLY A 13 -2.57 -37.68 42.20
CA GLY A 13 -2.28 -37.26 40.83
C GLY A 13 -3.32 -37.87 39.90
N CYS A 14 -4.36 -37.10 39.61
CA CYS A 14 -5.05 -37.22 38.34
C CYS A 14 -4.18 -36.48 37.33
N ASP A 15 -3.32 -37.21 36.65
CA ASP A 15 -2.78 -36.79 35.35
C ASP A 15 -3.98 -36.53 34.44
N VAL A 16 -4.43 -35.28 34.38
CA VAL A 16 -5.25 -34.79 33.27
C VAL A 16 -4.33 -34.76 32.07
N ASN A 17 -4.23 -35.91 31.43
CA ASN A 17 -3.62 -36.11 30.13
C ASN A 17 -4.50 -35.35 29.13
N PHE A 18 -4.27 -34.04 28.99
CA PHE A 18 -4.87 -33.24 27.93
C PHE A 18 -4.43 -33.87 26.60
N PRO A 19 -5.35 -34.34 25.74
CA PRO A 19 -4.99 -34.96 24.46
C PRO A 19 -4.72 -33.87 23.41
N PHE A 20 -4.09 -32.78 23.80
CA PHE A 20 -3.54 -31.81 22.88
C PHE A 20 -2.04 -31.97 22.95
N LYS A 21 -1.54 -32.96 22.19
CA LYS A 21 -0.21 -32.79 21.60
C LYS A 21 -0.24 -31.38 20.98
N PRO A 22 0.71 -30.48 21.27
CA PRO A 22 0.85 -29.31 20.44
C PRO A 22 1.06 -29.87 19.03
N HIS A 23 0.04 -29.74 18.19
CA HIS A 23 0.28 -29.78 16.77
C HIS A 23 1.23 -28.60 16.60
N VAL A 24 2.52 -28.91 16.49
CA VAL A 24 3.39 -28.08 15.69
C VAL A 24 2.69 -28.16 14.35
N ALA A 25 1.79 -27.20 14.11
CA ALA A 25 1.18 -27.03 12.82
C ALA A 25 2.38 -26.98 11.90
N ASP A 26 2.46 -27.92 10.97
CA ASP A 26 3.34 -27.81 9.83
C ASP A 26 3.12 -26.38 9.34
N ALA A 27 4.09 -25.49 9.60
CA ALA A 27 3.94 -24.09 9.29
C ALA A 27 3.80 -24.08 7.78
N LYS A 28 2.56 -23.92 7.30
CA LYS A 28 2.31 -23.71 5.88
C LYS A 28 3.29 -22.62 5.47
N PRO A 29 4.06 -22.80 4.39
CA PRO A 29 4.91 -21.72 3.89
C PRO A 29 4.02 -20.46 3.84
N SER A 30 4.48 -19.39 4.49
CA SER A 30 3.71 -18.15 4.54
C SER A 30 3.50 -17.71 3.11
N MET A 31 2.27 -17.81 2.62
CA MET A 31 1.95 -17.34 1.28
C MET A 31 2.00 -15.82 1.34
N HIS A 32 2.64 -15.22 0.35
CA HIS A 32 2.74 -13.78 0.20
C HIS A 32 2.14 -13.37 -1.14
N PHE A 33 1.51 -12.21 -1.16
CA PHE A 33 0.98 -11.58 -2.36
C PHE A 33 1.75 -10.30 -2.63
N THR A 34 2.17 -10.12 -3.88
CA THR A 34 2.88 -8.92 -4.33
C THR A 34 1.95 -8.12 -5.22
N VAL A 35 1.70 -6.87 -4.86
CA VAL A 35 0.75 -5.98 -5.53
C VAL A 35 1.47 -4.70 -5.93
N TYR A 36 1.26 -4.22 -7.15
CA TYR A 36 1.75 -2.91 -7.57
C TYR A 36 0.83 -1.80 -7.04
N VAL A 37 1.31 -1.01 -6.10
CA VAL A 37 0.57 0.10 -5.47
C VAL A 37 1.06 1.41 -6.07
N PHE A 38 0.14 2.27 -6.51
CA PHE A 38 0.48 3.54 -7.15
C PHE A 38 -0.52 4.65 -6.83
N GLY A 39 -0.13 5.91 -7.07
CA GLY A 39 -0.96 7.10 -6.86
C GLY A 39 -0.60 7.85 -5.58
N ALA A 40 -1.61 8.17 -4.76
CA ALA A 40 -1.44 8.98 -3.56
C ALA A 40 -0.88 8.18 -2.38
N VAL A 41 0.36 7.71 -2.51
CA VAL A 41 1.15 7.01 -1.48
C VAL A 41 2.58 7.56 -1.44
N GLN A 42 3.29 7.31 -0.34
CA GLN A 42 4.69 7.69 -0.18
C GLN A 42 5.59 6.87 -1.10
N ASN A 43 5.37 5.56 -1.16
CA ASN A 43 6.19 4.62 -1.92
C ASN A 43 5.32 3.93 -2.97
N GLU A 44 5.38 4.41 -4.22
CA GLU A 44 4.83 3.67 -5.36
C GLU A 44 5.73 2.48 -5.70
N GLY A 45 5.13 1.37 -6.12
CA GLY A 45 5.84 0.17 -6.54
C GLY A 45 5.23 -1.11 -6.00
N TYR A 46 6.01 -2.19 -6.08
CA TYR A 46 5.60 -3.49 -5.60
C TYR A 46 5.67 -3.57 -4.08
N VAL A 47 4.53 -3.86 -3.47
CA VAL A 47 4.39 -4.10 -2.03
C VAL A 47 4.04 -5.57 -1.82
N THR A 48 4.76 -6.22 -0.90
CA THR A 48 4.53 -7.64 -0.57
C THR A 48 3.88 -7.75 0.79
N VAL A 49 2.72 -8.40 0.84
CA VAL A 49 1.95 -8.64 2.07
C VAL A 49 1.74 -10.13 2.31
N ALA A 50 1.48 -10.53 3.54
CA ALA A 50 1.16 -11.93 3.86
C ALA A 50 -0.29 -12.28 3.46
N GLU A 51 -0.56 -13.56 3.22
CA GLU A 51 -1.90 -14.09 3.05
C GLU A 51 -2.79 -13.70 4.25
N GLY A 52 -4.00 -13.22 3.94
CA GLY A 52 -4.93 -12.68 4.93
C GLY A 52 -4.77 -11.18 5.21
N ALA A 53 -3.79 -10.50 4.59
CA ALA A 53 -3.74 -9.04 4.58
C ALA A 53 -4.91 -8.45 3.79
N ASP A 54 -5.39 -7.28 4.23
CA ASP A 54 -6.39 -6.50 3.53
C ASP A 54 -5.78 -5.26 2.85
N TYR A 55 -6.61 -4.51 2.12
CA TYR A 55 -6.16 -3.29 1.44
C TYR A 55 -5.66 -2.22 2.42
N ASN A 56 -6.11 -2.23 3.68
CA ASN A 56 -5.60 -1.34 4.70
C ASN A 56 -4.15 -1.69 5.07
N ALA A 57 -3.85 -2.96 5.32
CA ALA A 57 -2.48 -3.42 5.53
C ALA A 57 -1.58 -3.11 4.34
N LEU A 58 -2.06 -3.37 3.12
CA LEU A 58 -1.33 -3.05 1.88
C LEU A 58 -1.02 -1.55 1.76
N LEU A 59 -1.99 -0.69 2.05
CA LEU A 59 -1.81 0.76 2.01
C LEU A 59 -0.93 1.28 3.15
N ALA A 60 -0.96 0.65 4.32
CA ALA A 60 -0.07 0.97 5.43
C ALA A 60 1.40 0.71 5.05
N GLU A 61 1.68 -0.39 4.37
CA GLU A 61 3.02 -0.72 3.86
C GLU A 61 3.48 0.24 2.74
N ALA A 62 2.58 0.62 1.82
CA ALA A 62 2.87 1.62 0.78
C ALA A 62 3.10 3.05 1.35
N GLY A 63 2.60 3.30 2.57
CA GLY A 63 2.68 4.58 3.25
C GLY A 63 1.62 5.56 2.75
N ALA A 64 0.49 5.65 3.45
CA ALA A 64 -0.52 6.66 3.15
C ALA A 64 0.02 8.10 3.35
N LEU A 65 -0.36 8.98 2.44
CA LEU A 65 -0.19 10.44 2.53
C LEU A 65 -1.40 11.07 3.24
N PRO A 66 -1.28 12.31 3.75
CA PRO A 66 -2.43 13.05 4.28
C PRO A 66 -3.59 13.21 3.29
N GLN A 67 -3.28 13.22 1.99
CA GLN A 67 -4.24 13.36 0.90
C GLN A 67 -4.76 12.02 0.40
N THR A 68 -4.30 10.88 0.92
CA THR A 68 -4.76 9.56 0.47
C THR A 68 -6.26 9.39 0.67
N ALA A 69 -6.95 9.01 -0.41
CA ALA A 69 -8.31 8.50 -0.33
C ALA A 69 -8.26 7.02 0.04
N TRP A 70 -8.80 6.70 1.21
CA TRP A 70 -8.94 5.31 1.62
C TRP A 70 -9.82 4.54 0.61
N PRO A 71 -9.48 3.27 0.30
CA PRO A 71 -10.32 2.43 -0.53
C PRO A 71 -11.75 2.35 0.02
N ALA A 72 -12.75 2.30 -0.85
CA ALA A 72 -14.15 2.19 -0.43
C ALA A 72 -14.43 0.92 0.41
N PHE A 73 -13.65 -0.13 0.17
CA PHE A 73 -13.70 -1.40 0.89
C PHE A 73 -12.29 -1.72 1.45
N PRO A 74 -11.88 -1.07 2.55
CA PRO A 74 -10.51 -1.18 3.06
C PRO A 74 -10.21 -2.57 3.65
N PHE A 75 -11.25 -3.33 4.03
CA PHE A 75 -11.15 -4.68 4.58
C PHE A 75 -11.24 -5.77 3.50
N THR A 76 -11.23 -5.40 2.20
CA THR A 76 -11.10 -6.39 1.12
C THR A 76 -9.75 -7.07 1.23
N LEU A 77 -9.76 -8.40 1.26
CA LEU A 77 -8.55 -9.20 1.32
C LEU A 77 -7.76 -9.08 0.01
N VAL A 78 -6.44 -8.99 0.15
CA VAL A 78 -5.52 -9.19 -0.96
C VAL A 78 -5.50 -10.68 -1.30
N THR A 79 -5.65 -10.99 -2.58
CA THR A 79 -5.64 -12.36 -3.11
C THR A 79 -4.56 -12.49 -4.20
N GLU A 80 -4.34 -13.71 -4.68
CA GLU A 80 -3.42 -13.98 -5.80
C GLU A 80 -3.78 -13.23 -7.10
N ASP A 81 -5.06 -12.90 -7.28
CA ASP A 81 -5.57 -12.14 -8.42
C ASP A 81 -5.43 -10.62 -8.26
N THR A 82 -4.98 -10.15 -7.09
CA THR A 82 -4.81 -8.71 -6.82
C THR A 82 -3.49 -8.22 -7.41
N SER A 83 -3.49 -7.78 -8.67
CA SER A 83 -2.25 -7.34 -9.33
C SER A 83 -1.87 -5.89 -9.01
N PHE A 84 -2.86 -5.00 -8.86
CA PHE A 84 -2.61 -3.58 -8.65
C PHE A 84 -3.61 -2.93 -7.69
N LEU A 85 -3.16 -1.87 -7.00
CA LEU A 85 -4.01 -0.99 -6.20
C LEU A 85 -3.76 0.47 -6.61
N ALA A 86 -4.75 1.06 -7.28
CA ALA A 86 -4.76 2.49 -7.60
C ALA A 86 -5.27 3.29 -6.39
N VAL A 87 -4.39 4.03 -5.75
CA VAL A 87 -4.69 4.84 -4.56
C VAL A 87 -5.02 6.26 -4.99
N GLN A 88 -6.28 6.65 -4.81
CA GLN A 88 -6.80 7.95 -5.19
C GLN A 88 -6.48 9.02 -4.14
N TYR A 89 -6.74 10.30 -4.43
CA TYR A 89 -6.54 11.40 -3.48
C TYR A 89 -7.83 12.12 -3.08
N VAL A 90 -7.83 12.78 -1.93
CA VAL A 90 -8.93 13.61 -1.41
C VAL A 90 -8.53 15.07 -1.39
N GLU A 91 -9.39 15.92 -1.95
CA GLU A 91 -9.23 17.37 -1.90
C GLU A 91 -10.61 18.04 -1.80
N GLY A 92 -10.76 19.02 -0.91
CA GLY A 92 -12.05 19.67 -0.68
C GLY A 92 -13.20 18.71 -0.31
N GLY A 93 -12.89 17.57 0.32
CA GLY A 93 -13.88 16.56 0.71
C GLY A 93 -14.37 15.66 -0.43
N LYS A 94 -13.73 15.70 -1.60
CA LYS A 94 -14.04 14.84 -2.75
C LYS A 94 -12.84 13.97 -3.10
N THR A 95 -13.12 12.76 -3.58
CA THR A 95 -12.10 11.83 -4.09
C THR A 95 -11.88 12.07 -5.57
N TYR A 96 -10.62 12.12 -5.99
CA TYR A 96 -10.21 12.33 -7.38
C TYR A 96 -9.24 11.24 -7.83
N PRO A 97 -9.31 10.84 -9.12
CA PRO A 97 -8.40 9.86 -9.65
C PRO A 97 -6.99 10.44 -9.84
N CYS A 98 -5.95 9.68 -9.48
CA CYS A 98 -4.59 10.00 -9.90
C CYS A 98 -4.44 9.81 -11.43
N VAL A 99 -3.59 10.60 -12.06
CA VAL A 99 -3.38 10.59 -13.52
C VAL A 99 -2.02 10.02 -13.89
N ASN A 100 -1.94 9.19 -14.93
CA ASN A 100 -0.64 8.71 -15.42
C ASN A 100 0.17 9.89 -16.00
N ALA A 101 1.37 10.15 -15.47
CA ALA A 101 2.26 11.22 -15.94
C ALA A 101 2.68 11.05 -17.42
N ASN A 102 2.78 9.80 -17.88
CA ASN A 102 3.08 9.46 -19.28
C ASN A 102 1.81 9.22 -20.12
N GLY A 103 0.64 9.41 -19.52
CA GLY A 103 -0.65 9.13 -20.14
C GLY A 103 -1.19 10.26 -21.03
N PRO A 104 -2.24 9.99 -21.82
CA PRO A 104 -2.77 10.92 -22.81
C PRO A 104 -3.32 12.22 -22.20
N LEU A 105 -3.82 12.20 -20.96
CA LEU A 105 -4.26 13.44 -20.30
C LEU A 105 -3.11 14.44 -20.15
N VAL A 106 -1.91 13.96 -19.85
CA VAL A 106 -0.73 14.81 -19.70
C VAL A 106 -0.08 15.10 -21.05
N THR A 107 0.17 14.08 -21.88
CA THR A 107 0.89 14.27 -23.15
C THR A 107 0.10 15.11 -24.17
N LEU A 108 -1.23 15.15 -24.06
CA LEU A 108 -2.09 16.00 -24.88
C LEU A 108 -2.42 17.34 -24.20
N ARG A 109 -1.84 17.62 -23.02
CA ARG A 109 -2.06 18.86 -22.24
C ARG A 109 -3.54 19.12 -21.98
N LEU A 110 -4.26 18.07 -21.58
CA LEU A 110 -5.68 18.18 -21.23
C LEU A 110 -5.80 18.65 -19.78
N PRO A 111 -6.81 19.49 -19.46
CA PRO A 111 -7.03 19.94 -18.09
C PRO A 111 -7.23 18.76 -17.13
N VAL A 112 -6.52 18.77 -16.01
CA VAL A 112 -6.64 17.78 -14.93
C VAL A 112 -7.24 18.46 -13.70
N GLU A 113 -8.29 17.84 -13.13
CA GLU A 113 -9.03 18.46 -12.04
C GLU A 113 -8.16 18.66 -10.79
N ASN A 114 -8.18 19.88 -10.26
CA ASN A 114 -7.36 20.32 -9.11
C ASN A 114 -5.84 20.26 -9.34
N VAL A 115 -5.40 20.25 -10.59
CA VAL A 115 -3.98 20.38 -10.94
C VAL A 115 -3.81 21.70 -11.72
N PRO A 116 -2.84 22.55 -11.36
CA PRO A 116 -2.51 23.71 -12.17
C PRO A 116 -2.08 23.31 -13.58
N ASP A 117 -2.56 24.02 -14.61
CA ASP A 117 -2.23 23.70 -16.01
C ASP A 117 -0.71 23.74 -16.24
N GLU A 118 0.00 24.64 -15.57
CA GLU A 118 1.46 24.74 -15.65
C GLU A 118 2.17 23.48 -15.16
N ALA A 119 1.62 22.78 -14.16
CA ALA A 119 2.17 21.52 -13.68
C ALA A 119 2.00 20.40 -14.72
N VAL A 120 0.87 20.38 -15.44
CA VAL A 120 0.64 19.44 -16.54
C VAL A 120 1.59 19.74 -17.70
N ASP A 121 1.76 21.01 -18.06
CA ASP A 121 2.64 21.46 -19.13
C ASP A 121 4.10 21.10 -18.87
N LEU A 122 4.60 21.26 -17.64
CA LEU A 122 5.96 20.87 -17.26
C LEU A 122 6.23 19.38 -17.51
N ILE A 123 5.28 18.52 -17.14
CA ILE A 123 5.41 17.07 -17.36
C ILE A 123 5.33 16.76 -18.85
N ALA A 124 4.37 17.36 -19.57
CA ALA A 124 4.20 17.15 -21.00
C ALA A 124 5.46 17.56 -21.80
N ASP A 125 6.03 18.72 -21.48
CA ASP A 125 7.27 19.22 -22.10
C ASP A 125 8.46 18.30 -21.82
N TYR A 126 8.53 17.74 -20.60
CA TYR A 126 9.54 16.74 -20.29
C TYR A 126 9.34 15.46 -21.12
N VAL A 127 8.12 14.93 -21.17
CA VAL A 127 7.82 13.71 -21.94
C VAL A 127 8.14 13.91 -23.42
N GLU A 128 7.79 15.07 -24.00
CA GLU A 128 8.10 15.41 -25.40
C GLU A 128 9.61 15.48 -25.67
N ARG A 129 10.39 16.01 -24.72
CA ARG A 129 11.85 16.19 -24.87
C ARG A 129 12.67 14.95 -24.52
N CYS A 130 12.26 14.22 -23.49
CA CYS A 130 13.05 13.19 -22.82
C CYS A 130 12.42 11.79 -22.92
N GLY A 131 11.21 11.68 -23.47
CA GLY A 131 10.55 10.41 -23.77
C GLY A 131 9.53 9.99 -22.71
N LYS A 132 9.95 9.80 -21.45
CA LYS A 132 9.03 9.43 -20.36
C LYS A 132 9.57 9.73 -18.97
N VAL A 133 8.66 9.96 -18.03
CA VAL A 133 8.94 10.02 -16.59
C VAL A 133 9.05 8.59 -16.04
N LYS A 134 10.16 8.28 -15.36
CA LYS A 134 10.49 6.91 -14.95
C LYS A 134 10.20 6.57 -13.48
N ASN A 135 10.06 7.57 -12.61
CA ASN A 135 9.80 7.37 -11.19
C ASN A 135 9.27 8.66 -10.55
N LYS A 136 8.86 8.55 -9.28
CA LYS A 136 8.28 9.66 -8.50
C LYS A 136 9.29 10.79 -8.20
N GLU A 137 10.54 10.44 -7.92
CA GLU A 137 11.60 11.44 -7.66
C GLU A 137 11.83 12.34 -8.88
N MET A 138 11.92 11.75 -10.06
CA MET A 138 12.01 12.46 -11.34
C MET A 138 10.78 13.34 -11.58
N LEU A 139 9.57 12.84 -11.27
CA LEU A 139 8.35 13.64 -11.37
C LEU A 139 8.43 14.89 -10.49
N GLU A 140 8.89 14.75 -9.25
CA GLU A 140 9.03 15.87 -8.31
C GLU A 140 10.06 16.89 -8.79
N GLU A 141 11.18 16.43 -9.35
CA GLU A 141 12.18 17.30 -9.98
C GLU A 141 11.63 18.08 -11.18
N ILE A 142 10.83 17.42 -12.04
CA ILE A 142 10.17 18.05 -13.19
C ILE A 142 9.18 19.12 -12.73
N LEU A 143 8.41 18.81 -11.69
CA LEU A 143 7.38 19.71 -11.16
C LEU A 143 7.96 20.93 -10.43
N GLY A 144 9.14 20.83 -9.82
CA GLY A 144 9.82 21.96 -9.19
C GLY A 144 8.95 22.63 -8.11
N GLU A 145 8.54 23.89 -8.33
CA GLU A 145 7.65 24.61 -7.40
C GLU A 145 6.23 24.02 -7.30
N TYR A 146 5.89 23.11 -8.21
CA TYR A 146 4.64 22.35 -8.21
C TYR A 146 4.80 20.94 -7.62
N ALA A 147 5.94 20.60 -7.00
CA ALA A 147 6.21 19.25 -6.47
C ALA A 147 5.13 18.78 -5.47
N GLN A 148 4.46 19.69 -4.75
CA GLN A 148 3.31 19.35 -3.90
C GLN A 148 2.14 18.71 -4.67
N HIS A 149 2.10 18.75 -6.00
CA HIS A 149 1.09 18.08 -6.82
C HIS A 149 1.51 16.68 -7.27
N SER A 150 2.71 16.19 -6.91
CA SER A 150 3.24 14.89 -7.38
C SER A 150 2.30 13.72 -7.07
N TYR A 151 1.64 13.72 -5.91
CA TYR A 151 0.68 12.69 -5.49
C TYR A 151 -0.58 12.60 -6.37
N LYS A 152 -0.87 13.63 -7.18
CA LYS A 152 -1.99 13.65 -8.13
C LYS A 152 -1.67 12.88 -9.42
N PHE A 153 -0.40 12.53 -9.62
CA PHE A 153 0.06 11.73 -10.73
C PHE A 153 0.61 10.39 -10.25
N PHE A 154 0.64 9.40 -11.14
CA PHE A 154 1.32 8.12 -10.92
C PHE A 154 2.19 7.76 -12.12
N ILE A 155 3.18 6.89 -11.90
CA ILE A 155 3.98 6.28 -12.97
C ILE A 155 3.51 4.83 -13.15
N SER A 156 3.21 4.44 -14.38
CA SER A 156 2.75 3.07 -14.62
C SER A 156 3.87 2.06 -14.41
N GLU A 157 3.53 0.85 -13.98
CA GLU A 157 4.50 -0.23 -13.78
C GLU A 157 5.39 -0.46 -15.02
N ALA A 158 4.77 -0.50 -16.21
CA ALA A 158 5.47 -0.66 -17.48
C ALA A 158 6.48 0.47 -17.75
N ASP A 159 6.32 1.63 -17.13
CA ASP A 159 7.24 2.75 -17.31
C ASP A 159 8.49 2.65 -16.42
N TYR A 160 8.44 1.89 -15.31
CA TYR A 160 9.57 1.62 -14.42
C TYR A 160 10.58 0.63 -15.02
N GLU A 161 10.14 -0.31 -15.86
CA GLU A 161 10.94 -1.48 -16.26
C GLU A 161 11.85 -1.30 -17.49
N ASP A 162 11.81 -0.15 -18.20
CA ASP A 162 12.71 0.10 -19.35
C ASP A 162 14.11 0.59 -18.92
N ASN A 163 14.86 -0.26 -18.20
CA ASN A 163 16.31 -0.11 -17.98
C ASN A 163 17.08 -1.32 -18.52
#